data_AF-A0A954F3E3-F1
#
_entry.id   AF-A0A954F3E3-F1
#
_cell.length_a   1.000
_cell.length_b   1.000
_cell.length_c   1.000
_cell.angle_alpha   90.00
_cell.angle_beta   90.00
_cell.angle_gamma   90.00
#
_symmetry.space_group_name_H-M   'P 1'
#
loop_
_entity.id
_entity.type
_entity.pdbx_description
1 polymer ?
#
loop_
_entity_poly.entity_id
_entity_poly.type
_entity_poly.pdbx_seq_one_letter_code
_entity_poly.pdbx_strand_id
1 'polypeptide(L)'
;MNSLIHESPDGGRVVRLTPGKRVLFLTKDLELIRKQLRGEVDLKMEDVNPADLLDDINTDTMTPAWVCFRHKPEDIALDAYAGLLDAKGERVFGTRALMDGGFEVIVSGQRKGTGSSRETAPQCEKWSGIELIIASSFAPIHRRNNLNLGQLMGGYDVLKRLQAGEEIPLDELTSKYDPVTRVMLESGGLFRFNARYAQGEISVPVPQTPARAMTMAEKILAKKIVGGAAGDIYHVKPGDVCLVSVDGGYSHEFTTAQVHYFLEQEYGADYTVQNPNKFGVFEDHLLYAGEVARMAPFIDQIQTLRDLQVDFQKHTGVRDYSAKDGVSPGICHQVAREEFVDPGDFIQATDSHTCMGGGGNALTYGVGATEYAGLIQSGFTFVKVPESIRFDLHGELHPGCTAKDVILHILDTYAKREDTLDR
;
A
#
# COMPACT_ATOMS: atom_id res chain seq x y z
N MET A 1 -9.65 -12.99 -9.12
CA MET A 1 -10.22 -11.91 -9.94
C MET A 1 -11.30 -11.25 -9.09
N ASN A 2 -11.41 -9.92 -9.13
CA ASN A 2 -12.42 -9.18 -8.38
C ASN A 2 -13.82 -9.72 -8.73
N SER A 3 -14.63 -10.08 -7.73
CA SER A 3 -15.89 -10.80 -7.97
C SER A 3 -16.98 -9.96 -8.61
N LEU A 4 -16.82 -8.63 -8.63
CA LEU A 4 -17.73 -7.71 -9.31
C LEU A 4 -17.48 -7.66 -10.82
N ILE A 5 -16.36 -8.20 -11.32
CA ILE A 5 -16.03 -8.22 -12.74
C ILE A 5 -16.63 -9.47 -13.39
N HIS A 6 -17.47 -9.26 -14.40
CA HIS A 6 -18.10 -10.31 -15.18
C HIS A 6 -17.79 -10.16 -16.67
N GLU A 7 -17.77 -11.28 -17.38
CA GLU A 7 -17.69 -11.30 -18.83
C GLU A 7 -19.11 -11.23 -19.41
N SER A 8 -19.36 -10.26 -20.27
CA SER A 8 -20.64 -10.10 -20.98
C SER A 8 -20.70 -11.04 -22.20
N PRO A 9 -21.91 -11.36 -22.72
CA PRO A 9 -22.06 -12.31 -23.83
C PRO A 9 -21.33 -11.93 -25.13
N ASP A 10 -20.99 -10.66 -25.31
CA ASP A 10 -20.23 -10.12 -26.43
C ASP A 10 -18.70 -10.14 -26.21
N GLY A 11 -18.24 -10.74 -25.10
CA GLY A 11 -16.82 -10.80 -24.71
C GLY A 11 -16.30 -9.53 -24.04
N GLY A 12 -17.18 -8.55 -23.77
CA GLY A 12 -16.86 -7.39 -22.94
C GLY A 12 -16.66 -7.78 -21.47
N ARG A 13 -16.08 -6.87 -20.67
CA ARG A 13 -16.03 -7.02 -19.21
C ARG A 13 -16.79 -5.88 -18.57
N VAL A 14 -17.70 -6.23 -17.67
CA VAL A 14 -18.59 -5.31 -16.97
C VAL A 14 -18.48 -5.49 -15.47
N VAL A 15 -18.88 -4.46 -14.74
CA VAL A 15 -18.95 -4.42 -13.28
C VAL A 15 -20.42 -4.32 -12.88
N ARG A 16 -20.86 -5.22 -12.00
CA ARG A 16 -22.22 -5.24 -11.45
C ARG A 16 -22.19 -5.73 -10.00
N LEU A 17 -23.20 -5.35 -9.23
CA LEU A 17 -23.37 -5.81 -7.85
C LEU A 17 -23.87 -7.25 -7.82
N THR A 18 -23.43 -8.00 -6.82
CA THR A 18 -23.87 -9.38 -6.60
C THR A 18 -25.24 -9.38 -5.94
N PRO A 19 -26.24 -10.10 -6.48
CA PRO A 19 -27.55 -10.21 -5.83
C PRO A 19 -27.44 -10.70 -4.38
N GLY A 20 -28.05 -9.96 -3.46
CA GLY A 20 -28.06 -10.28 -2.02
C GLY A 20 -26.85 -9.78 -1.23
N LYS A 21 -25.84 -9.19 -1.87
CA LYS A 21 -24.78 -8.44 -1.19
C LYS A 21 -25.22 -7.00 -0.94
N ARG A 22 -24.57 -6.38 0.04
CA ARG A 22 -24.96 -5.07 0.60
C ARG A 22 -23.87 -4.02 0.39
N VAL A 23 -24.25 -2.76 0.59
CA VAL A 23 -23.35 -1.61 0.56
C VAL A 23 -23.27 -1.01 1.96
N LEU A 24 -22.05 -0.83 2.47
CA LEU A 24 -21.83 -0.20 3.77
C LEU A 24 -21.48 1.28 3.61
N PHE A 25 -22.29 2.16 4.19
CA PHE A 25 -22.03 3.59 4.25
C PHE A 25 -21.41 3.95 5.59
N LEU A 26 -20.18 4.46 5.57
CA LEU A 26 -19.50 5.02 6.72
C LEU A 26 -20.00 6.45 6.94
N THR A 27 -20.99 6.61 7.81
CA THR A 27 -21.66 7.89 8.10
C THR A 27 -21.13 8.54 9.37
N LYS A 28 -21.23 9.87 9.47
CA LYS A 28 -20.93 10.64 10.70
C LYS A 28 -21.86 10.26 11.85
N ASP A 29 -23.08 9.80 11.55
CA ASP A 29 -23.95 9.13 12.51
C ASP A 29 -23.48 7.67 12.73
N LEU A 30 -22.83 7.42 13.87
CA LEU A 30 -22.29 6.10 14.20
C LEU A 30 -23.39 5.06 14.46
N GLU A 31 -24.58 5.45 14.92
CA GLU A 31 -25.69 4.52 15.10
C GLU A 31 -26.23 4.04 13.75
N LEU A 32 -26.22 4.88 12.73
CA LEU A 32 -26.60 4.47 11.38
C LEU A 32 -25.63 3.42 10.81
N ILE A 33 -24.33 3.52 11.11
CA ILE A 33 -23.37 2.45 10.80
C ILE A 33 -23.76 1.16 11.54
N ARG A 34 -24.04 1.23 12.84
CA ARG A 34 -24.41 0.04 13.63
C ARG A 34 -25.68 -0.64 13.12
N LYS A 35 -26.70 0.13 12.74
CA LYS A 35 -27.93 -0.41 12.14
C LYS A 35 -27.65 -1.16 10.84
N GLN A 36 -26.77 -0.64 9.98
CA GLN A 36 -26.33 -1.35 8.77
C GLN A 36 -25.61 -2.65 9.13
N LEU A 37 -24.66 -2.64 10.07
CA LEU A 37 -23.93 -3.84 10.51
C LEU A 37 -24.87 -4.92 11.08
N ARG A 38 -25.95 -4.53 11.77
CA ARG A 38 -26.98 -5.48 12.29
C ARG A 38 -28.00 -5.93 11.24
N GLY A 39 -27.94 -5.42 10.02
CA GLY A 39 -28.90 -5.75 8.96
C GLY A 39 -30.28 -5.09 9.14
N GLU A 40 -30.38 -4.06 9.99
CA GLU A 40 -31.64 -3.37 10.27
C GLU A 40 -32.03 -2.36 9.18
N VAL A 41 -31.03 -1.85 8.44
CA VAL A 41 -31.21 -0.93 7.33
C VAL A 41 -30.29 -1.32 6.18
N ASP A 42 -30.75 -1.11 4.95
CA ASP A 42 -29.96 -1.28 3.73
C ASP A 42 -30.07 0.02 2.93
N LEU A 43 -29.04 0.86 3.07
CA LEU A 43 -29.05 2.21 2.50
C LEU A 43 -28.67 2.16 1.03
N LYS A 44 -29.16 3.15 0.29
CA LYS A 44 -28.72 3.47 -1.06
C LYS A 44 -28.00 4.81 -1.08
N MET A 45 -27.24 5.04 -2.14
CA MET A 45 -26.54 6.31 -2.36
C MET A 45 -27.51 7.50 -2.47
N GLU A 46 -28.79 7.26 -2.80
CA GLU A 46 -29.85 8.28 -2.79
C GLU A 46 -30.38 8.63 -1.38
N ASP A 47 -30.20 7.74 -0.39
CA ASP A 47 -30.65 7.94 0.98
C ASP A 47 -29.66 8.76 1.83
N VAL A 48 -28.45 8.99 1.33
CA VAL A 48 -27.35 9.59 2.07
C VAL A 48 -26.83 10.83 1.36
N ASN A 49 -26.76 11.95 2.06
CA ASN A 49 -26.04 13.12 1.58
C ASN A 49 -24.53 12.87 1.71
N PRO A 50 -23.72 13.02 0.65
CA PRO A 50 -22.27 12.86 0.74
C PRO A 50 -21.60 13.68 1.86
N ALA A 51 -22.16 14.81 2.25
CA ALA A 51 -21.65 15.62 3.37
C ALA A 51 -21.78 14.92 4.74
N ASP A 52 -22.66 13.94 4.87
CA ASP A 52 -22.89 13.16 6.09
C ASP A 52 -22.01 11.89 6.16
N LEU A 53 -21.17 11.65 5.15
CA LEU A 53 -20.20 10.56 5.15
C LEU A 53 -18.97 10.92 6.00
N LEU A 54 -18.34 9.91 6.59
CA LEU A 54 -17.09 10.05 7.34
C LEU A 54 -15.97 10.47 6.40
N ASP A 55 -15.41 11.64 6.68
CA ASP A 55 -14.20 12.17 6.06
C ASP A 55 -12.97 11.78 6.90
N ASP A 56 -11.76 11.94 6.35
CA ASP A 56 -10.50 11.81 7.09
C ASP A 56 -10.31 10.49 7.83
N ILE A 57 -10.82 9.41 7.24
CA ILE A 57 -10.66 8.07 7.77
C ILE A 57 -9.18 7.70 7.69
N ASN A 58 -8.47 7.87 8.81
CA ASN A 58 -7.08 7.48 8.89
C ASN A 58 -6.92 5.96 9.04
N THR A 59 -5.72 5.46 8.75
CA THR A 59 -5.44 4.02 8.80
C THR A 59 -5.50 3.43 10.20
N ASP A 60 -5.29 4.20 11.28
CA ASP A 60 -5.49 3.74 12.66
C ASP A 60 -6.98 3.54 13.00
N THR A 61 -7.89 4.32 12.39
CA THR A 61 -9.34 4.09 12.49
C THR A 61 -9.71 2.72 11.90
N MET A 62 -9.10 2.36 10.78
CA MET A 62 -9.34 1.10 10.07
C MET A 62 -8.68 -0.09 10.76
N THR A 63 -7.41 0.02 11.13
CA THR A 63 -6.60 -1.02 11.77
C THR A 63 -5.66 -0.38 12.79
N PRO A 64 -6.09 -0.22 14.06
CA PRO A 64 -5.22 0.31 15.11
C PRO A 64 -4.06 -0.66 15.37
N ALA A 65 -2.97 -0.16 15.98
CA ALA A 65 -1.70 -0.89 16.10
C ALA A 65 -1.84 -2.35 16.56
N TRP A 66 -2.71 -2.63 17.53
CA TRP A 66 -2.89 -3.98 18.05
C TRP A 66 -3.52 -4.97 17.06
N VAL A 67 -4.35 -4.49 16.13
CA VAL A 67 -4.89 -5.30 15.04
C VAL A 67 -3.77 -5.70 14.08
N CYS A 68 -2.80 -4.79 13.88
CA CYS A 68 -1.65 -5.03 13.03
C CYS A 68 -0.60 -5.96 13.65
N PHE A 69 -0.78 -6.42 14.90
CA PHE A 69 0.06 -7.49 15.45
C PHE A 69 -0.30 -8.88 14.91
N ARG A 70 -1.29 -8.95 14.02
CA ARG A 70 -1.62 -10.14 13.23
C ARG A 70 -0.98 -10.00 11.86
N HIS A 71 -0.39 -11.07 11.36
CA HIS A 71 0.25 -11.11 10.04
C HIS A 71 -0.67 -11.66 8.93
N LYS A 72 -1.70 -12.43 9.30
CA LYS A 72 -2.65 -12.95 8.32
C LYS A 72 -3.71 -11.88 8.04
N PRO A 73 -3.93 -11.50 6.79
CA PRO A 73 -4.97 -10.54 6.45
C PRO A 73 -6.38 -11.02 6.82
N GLU A 74 -6.62 -12.34 6.86
CA GLU A 74 -7.86 -12.94 7.36
C GLU A 74 -8.09 -12.59 8.84
N ASP A 75 -7.02 -12.64 9.65
CA ASP A 75 -7.07 -12.34 11.08
C ASP A 75 -7.13 -10.82 11.34
N ILE A 76 -6.47 -10.01 10.49
CA ILE A 76 -6.60 -8.55 10.50
C ILE A 76 -8.05 -8.14 10.24
N ALA A 77 -8.71 -8.76 9.25
CA ALA A 77 -10.08 -8.46 8.87
C ALA A 77 -11.11 -8.74 9.98
N LEU A 78 -10.79 -9.61 10.94
CA LEU A 78 -11.66 -9.87 12.10
C LEU A 78 -11.97 -8.60 12.89
N ASP A 79 -11.06 -7.61 12.93
CA ASP A 79 -11.26 -6.37 13.69
C ASP A 79 -11.11 -5.14 12.79
N ALA A 80 -11.60 -5.24 11.55
CA ALA A 80 -11.73 -4.10 10.65
C ALA A 80 -12.51 -2.95 11.32
N TYR A 81 -12.00 -1.73 11.17
CA TYR A 81 -12.53 -0.51 11.77
C TYR A 81 -12.56 -0.48 13.30
N ALA A 82 -11.70 -1.27 13.98
CA ALA A 82 -11.66 -1.28 15.44
C ALA A 82 -11.20 0.03 16.09
N GLY A 83 -10.58 0.94 15.31
CA GLY A 83 -10.21 2.28 15.78
C GLY A 83 -11.35 3.29 15.68
N LEU A 84 -12.48 2.95 15.05
CA LEU A 84 -13.67 3.79 15.04
C LEU A 84 -14.43 3.61 16.35
N LEU A 85 -14.25 4.56 17.27
CA LEU A 85 -14.85 4.56 18.60
C LEU A 85 -15.93 5.66 18.70
N ASP A 86 -16.98 5.39 19.47
CA ASP A 86 -17.94 6.43 19.84
C ASP A 86 -17.45 7.28 21.03
N ALA A 87 -18.28 8.23 21.47
CA ALA A 87 -17.95 9.15 22.55
C ALA A 87 -17.69 8.47 23.91
N LYS A 88 -18.06 7.20 24.08
CA LYS A 88 -17.78 6.41 25.29
C LYS A 88 -16.52 5.55 25.15
N GLY A 89 -15.88 5.57 23.98
CA GLY A 89 -14.74 4.71 23.67
C GLY A 89 -15.16 3.30 23.25
N GLU A 90 -16.44 3.06 22.94
CA GLU A 90 -16.91 1.76 22.49
C GLU A 90 -16.73 1.63 20.98
N ARG A 91 -16.28 0.46 20.51
CA ARG A 91 -16.08 0.23 19.07
C ARG A 91 -17.40 0.29 18.32
N VAL A 92 -17.41 0.99 17.19
CA VAL A 92 -18.53 1.00 16.25
C VAL A 92 -18.67 -0.36 15.56
N PHE A 93 -17.52 -0.95 15.21
CA PHE A 93 -17.42 -2.27 14.63
C PHE A 93 -17.06 -3.30 15.71
N GLY A 94 -17.95 -4.28 15.89
CA GLY A 94 -17.62 -5.47 16.67
C GLY A 94 -16.65 -6.37 15.90
N THR A 95 -16.08 -7.35 16.59
CA THR A 95 -15.28 -8.39 15.95
C THR A 95 -16.15 -9.14 14.92
N ARG A 96 -15.61 -9.30 13.71
CA ARG A 96 -16.24 -9.83 12.49
C ARG A 96 -17.40 -9.02 11.92
N ALA A 97 -17.72 -7.83 12.45
CA ALA A 97 -18.91 -7.09 12.03
C ALA A 97 -18.91 -6.75 10.52
N LEU A 98 -17.75 -6.38 9.95
CA LEU A 98 -17.63 -6.13 8.51
C LEU A 98 -17.71 -7.43 7.70
N MET A 99 -16.96 -8.46 8.12
CA MET A 99 -16.86 -9.76 7.46
C MET A 99 -18.21 -10.50 7.39
N ASP A 100 -18.98 -10.48 8.47
CA ASP A 100 -20.28 -11.17 8.56
C ASP A 100 -21.44 -10.32 8.00
N GLY A 101 -21.19 -9.04 7.71
CA GLY A 101 -22.22 -8.09 7.28
C GLY A 101 -22.73 -8.27 5.84
N GLY A 102 -22.07 -9.13 5.05
CA GLY A 102 -22.46 -9.42 3.67
C GLY A 102 -22.23 -8.26 2.69
N PHE A 103 -21.32 -7.35 3.03
CA PHE A 103 -21.01 -6.19 2.21
C PHE A 103 -20.02 -6.54 1.11
N GLU A 104 -20.19 -5.94 -0.06
CA GLU A 104 -19.20 -6.01 -1.17
C GLU A 104 -18.70 -4.63 -1.61
N VAL A 105 -19.38 -3.56 -1.16
CA VAL A 105 -19.02 -2.17 -1.41
C VAL A 105 -18.96 -1.41 -0.09
N ILE A 106 -17.96 -0.53 0.05
CA ILE A 106 -17.88 0.41 1.18
C ILE A 106 -17.81 1.86 0.67
N VAL A 107 -18.53 2.75 1.35
CA VAL A 107 -18.71 4.15 0.96
C VAL A 107 -18.23 5.06 2.08
N SER A 108 -17.41 6.05 1.73
CA SER A 108 -16.88 7.07 2.66
C SER A 108 -16.85 8.45 2.02
N GLY A 109 -16.55 9.48 2.82
CA GLY A 109 -16.45 10.86 2.39
C GLY A 109 -15.12 11.20 1.69
N GLN A 110 -14.54 12.34 2.05
CA GLN A 110 -13.27 12.83 1.56
C GLN A 110 -12.08 12.20 2.28
N ARG A 111 -10.95 12.07 1.58
CA ARG A 111 -9.63 11.68 2.12
C ARG A 111 -9.68 10.35 2.88
N LYS A 112 -10.15 9.28 2.23
CA LYS A 112 -10.08 7.92 2.79
C LYS A 112 -8.64 7.41 2.82
N GLY A 113 -8.23 6.86 3.96
CA GLY A 113 -6.95 6.17 4.16
C GLY A 113 -5.77 7.07 4.45
N THR A 114 -5.97 8.17 5.19
CA THR A 114 -4.88 9.09 5.58
C THR A 114 -3.96 8.49 6.65
N GLY A 115 -2.77 9.06 6.81
CA GLY A 115 -1.83 8.66 7.86
C GLY A 115 -0.82 7.60 7.41
N SER A 116 -0.63 6.57 8.23
CA SER A 116 0.42 5.55 8.04
C SER A 116 0.22 4.77 6.74
N SER A 117 1.33 4.39 6.08
CA SER A 117 1.38 3.60 4.85
C SER A 117 0.93 2.14 4.99
N ARG A 118 0.48 1.73 6.20
CA ARG A 118 0.12 0.35 6.50
C ARG A 118 -0.93 -0.18 5.53
N GLU A 119 -0.58 -1.27 4.85
CA GLU A 119 -1.48 -1.96 3.93
C GLU A 119 -2.56 -2.79 4.64
N THR A 120 -2.40 -3.02 5.94
CA THR A 120 -3.41 -3.70 6.78
C THR A 120 -4.77 -2.99 6.71
N ALA A 121 -4.79 -1.68 6.49
CA ALA A 121 -6.01 -0.88 6.37
C ALA A 121 -6.87 -1.27 5.15
N PRO A 122 -6.37 -1.26 3.90
CA PRO A 122 -7.14 -1.79 2.77
C PRO A 122 -7.28 -3.33 2.81
N GLN A 123 -6.34 -4.08 3.40
CA GLN A 123 -6.48 -5.53 3.57
C GLN A 123 -7.70 -5.90 4.43
N CYS A 124 -7.97 -5.17 5.52
CA CYS A 124 -9.09 -5.51 6.40
C CYS A 124 -10.44 -5.41 5.67
N GLU A 125 -10.57 -4.49 4.71
CA GLU A 125 -11.74 -4.39 3.84
C GLU A 125 -11.78 -5.53 2.82
N LYS A 126 -10.66 -5.75 2.10
CA LYS A 126 -10.56 -6.77 1.06
C LYS A 126 -10.88 -8.17 1.61
N TRP A 127 -10.30 -8.55 2.73
CA TRP A 127 -10.54 -9.85 3.37
C TRP A 127 -11.86 -9.93 4.15
N SER A 128 -12.57 -8.81 4.32
CA SER A 128 -13.97 -8.82 4.75
C SER A 128 -14.96 -8.96 3.58
N GLY A 129 -14.47 -9.04 2.33
CA GLY A 129 -15.29 -9.21 1.13
C GLY A 129 -15.59 -7.93 0.35
N ILE A 130 -14.98 -6.79 0.71
CA ILE A 130 -15.15 -5.53 -0.03
C ILE A 130 -14.31 -5.55 -1.31
N GLU A 131 -14.99 -5.38 -2.45
CA GLU A 131 -14.39 -5.43 -3.78
C GLU A 131 -14.43 -4.08 -4.51
N LEU A 132 -15.31 -3.16 -4.07
CA LEU A 132 -15.42 -1.80 -4.60
C LEU A 132 -15.41 -0.77 -3.46
N ILE A 133 -14.53 0.22 -3.57
CA ILE A 133 -14.44 1.34 -2.64
C ILE A 133 -14.98 2.60 -3.32
N ILE A 134 -15.93 3.25 -2.66
CA ILE A 134 -16.54 4.50 -3.12
C ILE A 134 -16.17 5.63 -2.17
N ALA A 135 -15.56 6.69 -2.68
CA ALA A 135 -15.24 7.88 -1.89
C ALA A 135 -15.14 9.12 -2.78
N SER A 136 -15.15 10.30 -2.17
CA SER A 136 -14.87 11.54 -2.88
C SER A 136 -13.39 11.68 -3.24
N SER A 137 -12.49 11.20 -2.38
CA SER A 137 -11.04 11.21 -2.61
C SER A 137 -10.33 10.18 -1.73
N PHE A 138 -9.13 9.78 -2.16
CA PHE A 138 -8.31 8.75 -1.52
C PHE A 138 -6.90 9.27 -1.28
N ALA A 139 -6.30 8.95 -0.15
CA ALA A 139 -4.89 9.21 0.07
C ALA A 139 -4.04 8.39 -0.94
N PRO A 140 -2.96 8.96 -1.53
CA PRO A 140 -2.24 8.31 -2.62
C PRO A 140 -1.70 6.91 -2.32
N ILE A 141 -1.12 6.70 -1.12
CA ILE A 141 -0.58 5.40 -0.70
C ILE A 141 -1.71 4.39 -0.46
N HIS A 142 -2.79 4.81 0.21
CA HIS A 142 -3.95 3.95 0.42
C HIS A 142 -4.56 3.51 -0.91
N ARG A 143 -4.77 4.45 -1.84
CA ARG A 143 -5.19 4.17 -3.21
C ARG A 143 -4.29 3.13 -3.85
N ARG A 144 -2.96 3.34 -3.86
CA ARG A 144 -1.99 2.39 -4.43
C ARG A 144 -2.16 0.98 -3.85
N ASN A 145 -2.27 0.86 -2.53
CA ASN A 145 -2.48 -0.41 -1.85
C ASN A 145 -3.80 -1.08 -2.26
N ASN A 146 -4.93 -0.36 -2.33
CA ASN A 146 -6.19 -0.94 -2.83
C ASN A 146 -6.06 -1.50 -4.26
N LEU A 147 -5.34 -0.79 -5.15
CA LEU A 147 -5.12 -1.23 -6.53
C LEU A 147 -4.23 -2.48 -6.58
N ASN A 148 -3.18 -2.53 -5.76
CA ASN A 148 -2.31 -3.69 -5.65
C ASN A 148 -3.09 -4.94 -5.18
N LEU A 149 -4.07 -4.76 -4.29
CA LEU A 149 -4.99 -5.81 -3.84
C LEU A 149 -6.10 -6.16 -4.85
N GLY A 150 -6.17 -5.47 -5.99
CA GLY A 150 -7.16 -5.71 -7.04
C GLY A 150 -8.58 -5.20 -6.71
N GLN A 151 -8.72 -4.28 -5.75
CA GLN A 151 -10.00 -3.66 -5.47
C GLN A 151 -10.30 -2.53 -6.47
N LEU A 152 -11.56 -2.42 -6.88
CA LEU A 152 -12.03 -1.35 -7.75
C LEU A 152 -12.31 -0.09 -6.94
N MET A 153 -12.19 1.07 -7.58
CA MET A 153 -12.40 2.37 -6.92
C MET A 153 -13.22 3.32 -7.80
N GLY A 154 -14.29 3.87 -7.24
CA GLY A 154 -15.25 4.72 -7.95
C GLY A 154 -15.74 5.92 -7.14
N GLY A 155 -16.48 6.80 -7.82
CA GLY A 155 -17.21 7.89 -7.19
C GLY A 155 -18.68 7.53 -6.93
N TYR A 156 -19.42 8.42 -6.27
CA TYR A 156 -20.81 8.18 -5.90
C TYR A 156 -21.73 7.89 -7.09
N ASP A 157 -21.48 8.50 -8.26
CA ASP A 157 -22.31 8.29 -9.45
C ASP A 157 -22.18 6.88 -10.04
N VAL A 158 -20.99 6.27 -9.91
CA VAL A 158 -20.77 4.85 -10.25
C VAL A 158 -21.67 3.98 -9.38
N LEU A 159 -21.70 4.25 -8.07
CA LEU A 159 -22.53 3.48 -7.14
C LEU A 159 -24.03 3.64 -7.42
N LYS A 160 -24.50 4.87 -7.70
CA LYS A 160 -25.92 5.11 -8.06
C LYS A 160 -26.35 4.28 -9.26
N ARG A 161 -25.53 4.24 -10.31
CA ARG A 161 -25.78 3.46 -11.53
C ARG A 161 -25.80 1.96 -11.26
N LEU A 162 -24.81 1.46 -10.51
CA LEU A 162 -24.77 0.05 -10.07
C LEU A 162 -26.00 -0.33 -9.24
N GLN A 163 -26.42 0.51 -8.30
CA GLN A 163 -27.63 0.29 -7.48
C GLN A 163 -28.94 0.40 -8.29
N ALA A 164 -28.93 1.11 -9.42
CA ALA A 164 -30.03 1.13 -10.39
C ALA A 164 -30.07 -0.12 -11.29
N GLY A 165 -29.12 -1.05 -11.13
CA GLY A 165 -29.03 -2.29 -11.91
C GLY A 165 -28.27 -2.16 -13.22
N GLU A 166 -27.56 -1.04 -13.44
CA GLU A 166 -26.72 -0.87 -14.62
C GLU A 166 -25.45 -1.75 -14.53
N GLU A 167 -25.09 -2.37 -15.65
CA GLU A 167 -23.78 -3.01 -15.81
C GLU A 167 -22.80 -1.97 -16.36
N ILE A 168 -21.80 -1.61 -15.56
CA ILE A 168 -20.83 -0.56 -15.93
C ILE A 168 -19.66 -1.22 -16.66
N PRO A 169 -19.28 -0.77 -17.87
CA PRO A 169 -18.08 -1.27 -18.53
C PRO A 169 -16.85 -1.15 -17.62
N LEU A 170 -16.06 -2.22 -17.49
CA LEU A 170 -14.86 -2.22 -16.62
C LEU A 170 -13.89 -1.09 -16.99
N ASP A 171 -13.78 -0.80 -18.28
CA ASP A 171 -12.99 0.30 -18.84
C ASP A 171 -13.35 1.68 -18.23
N GLU A 172 -14.61 1.90 -17.84
CA GLU A 172 -15.02 3.17 -17.21
C GLU A 172 -14.33 3.36 -15.84
N LEU A 173 -14.09 2.26 -15.12
CA LEU A 173 -13.37 2.30 -13.84
C LEU A 173 -11.85 2.27 -14.02
N THR A 174 -11.34 1.67 -15.10
CA THR A 174 -9.89 1.41 -15.26
C THR A 174 -9.16 2.35 -16.23
N SER A 175 -9.85 2.98 -17.19
CA SER A 175 -9.24 3.83 -18.24
C SER A 175 -8.55 5.08 -17.72
N LYS A 176 -8.93 5.57 -16.53
CA LYS A 176 -8.29 6.71 -15.85
C LYS A 176 -6.89 6.40 -15.33
N TYR A 177 -6.52 5.13 -15.24
CA TYR A 177 -5.20 4.71 -14.80
C TYR A 177 -4.25 4.56 -16.00
N ASP A 178 -2.96 4.62 -15.71
CA ASP A 178 -1.95 4.31 -16.71
C ASP A 178 -2.07 2.86 -17.22
N PRO A 179 -1.50 2.54 -18.39
CA PRO A 179 -1.64 1.21 -19.00
C PRO A 179 -1.23 0.05 -18.09
N VAL A 180 -0.21 0.22 -17.24
CA VAL A 180 0.27 -0.86 -16.37
C VAL A 180 -0.68 -1.08 -15.20
N THR A 181 -1.04 0.00 -14.51
CA THR A 181 -2.02 -0.06 -13.41
C THR A 181 -3.36 -0.61 -13.90
N ARG A 182 -3.79 -0.24 -15.12
CA ARG A 182 -4.98 -0.80 -15.75
C ARG A 182 -4.88 -2.31 -15.93
N VAL A 183 -3.82 -2.81 -16.58
CA VAL A 183 -3.63 -4.26 -16.79
C VAL A 183 -3.49 -5.01 -15.47
N MET A 184 -2.88 -4.40 -14.45
CA MET A 184 -2.77 -4.96 -13.11
C MET A 184 -4.15 -5.15 -12.46
N LEU A 185 -4.98 -4.10 -12.42
CA LEU A 185 -6.34 -4.17 -11.90
C LEU A 185 -7.19 -5.20 -12.64
N GLU A 186 -7.12 -5.18 -13.97
CA GLU A 186 -7.84 -6.09 -14.85
C GLU A 186 -7.38 -7.55 -14.72
N SER A 187 -6.16 -7.78 -14.21
CA SER A 187 -5.65 -9.12 -13.85
C SER A 187 -6.08 -9.56 -12.45
N GLY A 188 -6.66 -8.66 -11.66
CA GLY A 188 -7.13 -8.92 -10.30
C GLY A 188 -6.11 -8.62 -9.20
N GLY A 189 -5.17 -7.70 -9.44
CA GLY A 189 -4.17 -7.27 -8.47
C GLY A 189 -2.74 -7.62 -8.87
N LEU A 190 -1.78 -7.18 -8.05
CA LEU A 190 -0.35 -7.20 -8.35
C LEU A 190 0.22 -8.61 -8.49
N PHE A 191 -0.14 -9.55 -7.63
CA PHE A 191 0.40 -10.92 -7.71
C PHE A 191 -0.01 -11.62 -9.00
N ARG A 192 -1.29 -11.53 -9.38
CA ARG A 192 -1.77 -12.08 -10.66
C ARG A 192 -1.14 -11.38 -11.85
N PHE A 193 -0.95 -10.07 -11.78
CA PHE A 193 -0.20 -9.33 -12.79
C PHE A 193 1.23 -9.88 -12.95
N ASN A 194 1.98 -10.01 -11.85
CA ASN A 194 3.34 -10.55 -11.87
C ASN A 194 3.39 -11.97 -12.44
N ALA A 195 2.47 -12.85 -12.03
CA ALA A 195 2.40 -14.22 -12.53
C ALA A 195 2.15 -14.27 -14.05
N ARG A 196 1.19 -13.50 -14.55
CA ARG A 196 0.87 -13.44 -15.98
C ARG A 196 1.99 -12.80 -16.80
N TYR A 197 2.67 -11.80 -16.25
CA TYR A 197 3.83 -11.19 -16.89
C TYR A 197 4.99 -12.19 -17.01
N ALA A 198 5.29 -12.93 -15.94
CA ALA A 198 6.33 -13.97 -15.95
C ALA A 198 6.03 -15.10 -16.95
N GLN A 199 4.74 -15.41 -17.18
CA GLN A 199 4.28 -16.39 -18.16
C GLN A 199 4.24 -15.85 -19.60
N GLY A 200 4.49 -14.55 -19.82
CA GLY A 200 4.43 -13.91 -21.13
C GLY A 200 2.99 -13.68 -21.65
N GLU A 201 1.97 -13.81 -20.80
CA GLU A 201 0.57 -13.58 -21.19
C GLU A 201 0.23 -12.10 -21.32
N ILE A 202 0.97 -11.24 -20.62
CA ILE A 202 0.83 -9.79 -20.68
C ILE A 202 2.18 -9.15 -20.94
N SER A 203 2.17 -8.03 -21.65
CA SER A 203 3.35 -7.21 -21.89
C SER A 203 3.11 -5.80 -21.33
N VAL A 204 4.19 -5.18 -20.87
CA VAL A 204 4.21 -3.78 -20.47
C VAL A 204 5.01 -3.01 -21.50
N PRO A 205 4.47 -1.93 -22.09
CA PRO A 205 5.24 -1.10 -23.00
C PRO A 205 6.42 -0.46 -22.27
N VAL A 206 7.58 -0.47 -22.93
CA VAL A 206 8.74 0.30 -22.47
C VAL A 206 8.58 1.78 -22.87
N PRO A 207 9.06 2.74 -22.05
CA PRO A 207 8.98 4.16 -22.36
C PRO A 207 9.61 4.49 -23.72
N GLN A 208 8.90 5.31 -24.51
CA GLN A 208 9.34 5.78 -25.84
C GLN A 208 9.82 7.25 -25.79
N THR A 209 10.25 7.71 -24.62
CA THR A 209 10.64 9.10 -24.43
C THR A 209 11.92 9.40 -25.23
N PRO A 210 11.91 10.44 -26.11
CA PRO A 210 13.09 10.83 -26.86
C PRO A 210 14.25 11.24 -25.96
N ALA A 211 15.47 11.23 -26.51
CA ALA A 211 16.67 11.68 -25.81
C ALA A 211 16.47 13.08 -25.19
N ARG A 212 16.74 13.20 -23.89
CA ARG A 212 16.59 14.45 -23.12
C ARG A 212 17.49 14.46 -21.89
N ALA A 213 17.71 15.66 -21.34
CA ALA A 213 18.31 15.78 -20.02
C ALA A 213 17.36 15.19 -18.95
N MET A 214 17.94 14.45 -18.01
CA MET A 214 17.23 13.74 -16.94
C MET A 214 17.75 14.13 -15.55
N THR A 215 16.85 14.17 -14.56
CA THR A 215 17.15 14.26 -13.13
C THR A 215 17.86 13.01 -12.63
N MET A 216 18.33 13.01 -11.37
CA MET A 216 18.93 11.82 -10.76
C MET A 216 17.93 10.65 -10.72
N ALA A 217 16.69 10.89 -10.26
CA ALA A 217 15.66 9.86 -10.19
C ALA A 217 15.32 9.30 -11.58
N GLU A 218 15.15 10.16 -12.58
CA GLU A 218 14.91 9.75 -13.97
C GLU A 218 16.08 8.90 -14.52
N LYS A 219 17.34 9.27 -14.25
CA LYS A 219 18.52 8.48 -14.67
C LYS A 219 18.57 7.10 -14.00
N ILE A 220 18.29 7.03 -12.70
CA ILE A 220 18.26 5.77 -11.94
C ILE A 220 17.20 4.83 -12.53
N LEU A 221 15.99 5.34 -12.76
CA LEU A 221 14.89 4.56 -13.33
C LEU A 221 15.18 4.14 -14.78
N ALA A 222 15.69 5.04 -15.61
CA ALA A 222 16.01 4.75 -17.01
C ALA A 222 17.05 3.62 -17.16
N LYS A 223 18.04 3.55 -16.26
CA LYS A 223 19.05 2.48 -16.25
C LYS A 223 18.46 1.11 -15.86
N LYS A 224 17.28 1.10 -15.23
CA LYS A 224 16.68 -0.09 -14.61
C LYS A 224 15.46 -0.64 -15.36
N ILE A 225 15.14 -0.11 -16.54
CA ILE A 225 13.98 -0.57 -17.31
C ILE A 225 14.04 -2.07 -17.61
N VAL A 226 12.92 -2.75 -17.36
CA VAL A 226 12.70 -4.18 -17.62
C VAL A 226 11.81 -4.35 -18.85
N GLY A 227 12.00 -5.45 -19.58
CA GLY A 227 11.26 -5.77 -20.82
C GLY A 227 11.83 -5.15 -22.09
N GLY A 228 12.91 -4.38 -21.96
CA GLY A 228 13.67 -3.79 -23.05
C GLY A 228 14.73 -4.71 -23.68
N ALA A 229 15.30 -4.31 -24.82
CA ALA A 229 16.44 -5.03 -25.39
C ALA A 229 17.72 -4.73 -24.59
N ALA A 230 18.54 -5.76 -24.38
CA ALA A 230 19.79 -5.63 -23.62
C ALA A 230 20.73 -4.62 -24.31
N GLY A 231 21.19 -3.63 -23.54
CA GLY A 231 22.10 -2.58 -24.02
C GLY A 231 21.43 -1.30 -24.54
N ASP A 232 20.10 -1.27 -24.58
CA ASP A 232 19.36 -0.05 -24.93
C ASP A 232 19.58 1.07 -23.89
N ILE A 233 19.69 2.30 -24.40
CA ILE A 233 19.74 3.50 -23.56
C ILE A 233 18.35 4.12 -23.55
N TYR A 234 17.66 3.94 -22.44
CA TYR A 234 16.36 4.56 -22.24
C TYR A 234 16.48 6.00 -21.74
N HIS A 235 15.49 6.80 -22.12
CA HIS A 235 15.21 8.08 -21.50
C HIS A 235 13.80 8.04 -20.97
N VAL A 236 13.55 8.76 -19.88
CA VAL A 236 12.23 8.84 -19.26
C VAL A 236 11.88 10.29 -18.94
N LYS A 237 10.59 10.53 -18.73
CA LYS A 237 10.06 11.80 -18.23
C LYS A 237 8.96 11.56 -17.20
N PRO A 238 8.58 12.58 -16.40
CA PRO A 238 7.52 12.42 -15.44
C PRO A 238 6.23 12.00 -16.13
N GLY A 239 5.53 11.05 -15.52
CA GLY A 239 4.33 10.45 -16.07
C GLY A 239 4.54 9.26 -16.99
N ASP A 240 5.76 9.00 -17.48
CA ASP A 240 6.07 7.73 -18.12
C ASP A 240 5.84 6.59 -17.13
N VAL A 241 5.38 5.44 -17.63
CA VAL A 241 5.18 4.25 -16.81
C VAL A 241 6.05 3.12 -17.33
N CYS A 242 6.76 2.48 -16.42
CA CYS A 242 7.69 1.41 -16.74
C CYS A 242 7.72 0.35 -15.64
N LEU A 243 8.12 -0.87 -16.03
CA LEU A 243 8.68 -1.82 -15.10
C LEU A 243 10.16 -1.51 -14.93
N VAL A 244 10.63 -1.48 -13.70
CA VAL A 244 12.04 -1.25 -13.37
C VAL A 244 12.52 -2.28 -12.37
N SER A 245 13.77 -2.74 -12.52
CA SER A 245 14.41 -3.60 -11.55
C SER A 245 14.67 -2.85 -10.26
N VAL A 246 14.56 -3.56 -9.13
CA VAL A 246 14.85 -3.04 -7.80
C VAL A 246 16.15 -3.69 -7.33
N ASP A 247 17.11 -2.90 -6.82
CA ASP A 247 18.43 -3.44 -6.45
C ASP A 247 18.44 -4.13 -5.11
N GLY A 248 17.51 -3.75 -4.22
CA GLY A 248 17.45 -4.22 -2.86
C GLY A 248 16.27 -3.65 -2.10
N GLY A 249 16.19 -3.98 -0.81
CA GLY A 249 15.07 -3.60 0.01
C GLY A 249 15.22 -4.07 1.44
N TYR A 250 14.25 -3.72 2.28
CA TYR A 250 14.20 -4.28 3.62
C TYR A 250 12.79 -4.28 4.18
N SER A 251 12.58 -5.14 5.16
CA SER A 251 11.38 -5.15 5.98
C SER A 251 11.77 -5.22 7.45
N HIS A 252 10.78 -5.12 8.33
CA HIS A 252 10.96 -5.12 9.77
C HIS A 252 9.90 -6.02 10.39
N GLU A 253 10.10 -6.47 11.62
CA GLU A 253 9.41 -7.61 12.25
C GLU A 253 7.88 -7.51 12.16
N PHE A 254 7.37 -6.29 12.21
CA PHE A 254 5.95 -5.97 12.07
C PHE A 254 5.36 -6.35 10.71
N THR A 255 6.11 -6.18 9.62
CA THR A 255 5.64 -6.38 8.24
C THR A 255 6.29 -7.59 7.55
N THR A 256 7.48 -8.04 7.97
CA THR A 256 8.16 -9.22 7.43
C THR A 256 7.27 -10.46 7.50
N ALA A 257 6.54 -10.64 8.60
CA ALA A 257 5.62 -11.76 8.78
C ALA A 257 4.48 -11.77 7.73
N GLN A 258 3.98 -10.60 7.33
CA GLN A 258 2.97 -10.49 6.25
C GLN A 258 3.59 -10.81 4.88
N VAL A 259 4.79 -10.29 4.63
CA VAL A 259 5.53 -10.57 3.39
C VAL A 259 5.79 -12.06 3.24
N HIS A 260 6.25 -12.71 4.31
CA HIS A 260 6.47 -14.16 4.35
C HIS A 260 5.20 -14.93 4.01
N TYR A 261 4.09 -14.61 4.69
CA TYR A 261 2.80 -15.25 4.44
C TYR A 261 2.34 -15.10 2.99
N PHE A 262 2.43 -13.88 2.42
CA PHE A 262 2.04 -13.66 1.03
C PHE A 262 2.90 -14.44 0.04
N LEU A 263 4.20 -14.51 0.26
CA LEU A 263 5.09 -15.28 -0.60
C LEU A 263 4.76 -16.76 -0.58
N GLU A 264 4.49 -17.33 0.60
CA GLU A 264 4.07 -18.73 0.72
C GLU A 264 2.73 -19.00 0.03
N GLN A 265 1.75 -18.11 0.19
CA GLN A 265 0.43 -18.29 -0.44
C GLN A 265 0.48 -18.19 -1.96
N GLU A 266 1.27 -17.26 -2.50
CA GLU A 266 1.28 -16.96 -3.94
C GLU A 266 2.28 -17.82 -4.72
N TYR A 267 3.40 -18.20 -4.11
CA TYR A 267 4.51 -18.88 -4.79
C TYR A 267 4.86 -20.25 -4.18
N GLY A 268 4.19 -20.67 -3.10
CA GLY A 268 4.46 -21.92 -2.40
C GLY A 268 5.51 -21.78 -1.29
N ALA A 269 5.62 -22.79 -0.43
CA ALA A 269 6.52 -22.79 0.73
C ALA A 269 8.01 -22.70 0.36
N ASP A 270 8.35 -23.04 -0.88
CA ASP A 270 9.69 -23.11 -1.45
C ASP A 270 10.03 -21.90 -2.35
N TYR A 271 9.32 -20.78 -2.15
CA TYR A 271 9.64 -19.49 -2.79
C TYR A 271 11.09 -19.05 -2.50
N THR A 272 11.66 -18.21 -3.36
CA THR A 272 13.06 -17.77 -3.24
C THR A 272 13.20 -16.27 -3.43
N VAL A 273 14.20 -15.67 -2.79
CA VAL A 273 14.54 -14.26 -2.95
C VAL A 273 15.75 -14.13 -3.86
N GLN A 274 15.63 -13.31 -4.90
CA GLN A 274 16.77 -12.99 -5.76
C GLN A 274 17.70 -12.00 -5.07
N ASN A 275 19.02 -12.22 -5.17
CA ASN A 275 20.05 -11.36 -4.58
C ASN A 275 19.84 -11.06 -3.08
N PRO A 276 19.73 -12.08 -2.21
CA PRO A 276 19.37 -11.89 -0.79
C PRO A 276 20.34 -10.97 -0.03
N ASN A 277 21.58 -10.82 -0.49
CA ASN A 277 22.57 -9.92 0.09
C ASN A 277 22.26 -8.42 -0.08
N LYS A 278 21.29 -8.03 -0.91
CA LYS A 278 20.79 -6.64 -1.01
C LYS A 278 19.44 -6.46 -0.31
N PHE A 279 18.95 -7.50 0.34
CA PHE A 279 17.74 -7.46 1.16
C PHE A 279 18.08 -7.67 2.63
N GLY A 280 17.23 -7.16 3.53
CA GLY A 280 17.42 -7.33 4.96
C GLY A 280 16.14 -7.30 5.78
N VAL A 281 16.18 -7.93 6.95
CA VAL A 281 15.13 -7.87 7.96
C VAL A 281 15.65 -7.20 9.23
N PHE A 282 14.78 -6.46 9.91
CA PHE A 282 15.12 -5.64 11.07
C PHE A 282 14.18 -5.93 12.24
N GLU A 283 14.72 -5.96 13.46
CA GLU A 283 13.91 -5.93 14.68
C GLU A 283 14.18 -4.61 15.42
N ASP A 284 13.37 -3.59 15.14
CA ASP A 284 13.56 -2.23 15.66
C ASP A 284 12.25 -1.52 16.07
N HIS A 285 11.08 -2.05 15.70
CA HIS A 285 9.79 -1.41 15.92
C HIS A 285 9.12 -1.82 17.24
N LEU A 286 9.27 -3.08 17.63
CA LEU A 286 8.55 -3.73 18.72
C LEU A 286 9.46 -4.21 19.83
N LEU A 287 10.77 -3.93 19.77
CA LEU A 287 11.79 -4.40 20.72
C LEU A 287 11.36 -4.24 22.18
N TYR A 288 10.95 -3.02 22.55
CA TYR A 288 10.54 -2.67 23.91
C TYR A 288 9.05 -2.85 24.19
N ALA A 289 8.30 -3.53 23.33
CA ALA A 289 6.85 -3.67 23.53
C ALA A 289 6.49 -4.35 24.86
N GLY A 290 7.34 -5.27 25.36
CA GLY A 290 7.20 -5.90 26.68
C GLY A 290 7.24 -4.94 27.86
N GLU A 291 7.85 -3.77 27.70
CA GLU A 291 7.97 -2.75 28.74
C GLU A 291 6.79 -1.77 28.74
N VAL A 292 5.93 -1.83 27.73
CA VAL A 292 4.79 -0.93 27.59
C VAL A 292 3.52 -1.63 28.08
N ALA A 293 2.96 -1.18 29.20
CA ALA A 293 1.78 -1.79 29.82
C ALA A 293 0.59 -1.99 28.86
N ARG A 294 0.36 -1.06 27.91
CA ARG A 294 -0.71 -1.17 26.90
C ARG A 294 -0.48 -2.28 25.86
N MET A 295 0.77 -2.74 25.70
CA MET A 295 1.16 -3.78 24.76
C MET A 295 1.26 -5.15 25.42
N ALA A 296 1.28 -5.23 26.75
CA ALA A 296 1.34 -6.48 27.51
C ALA A 296 0.31 -7.55 27.07
N PRO A 297 -0.94 -7.21 26.71
CA PRO A 297 -1.91 -8.20 26.22
C PRO A 297 -1.56 -8.84 24.87
N PHE A 298 -0.61 -8.27 24.12
CA PHE A 298 -0.30 -8.65 22.75
C PHE A 298 1.10 -9.25 22.59
N ILE A 299 1.81 -9.52 23.69
CA ILE A 299 3.21 -9.99 23.65
C ILE A 299 3.36 -11.31 22.90
N ASP A 300 2.42 -12.24 23.04
CA ASP A 300 2.47 -13.51 22.29
C ASP A 300 2.31 -13.29 20.78
N GLN A 301 1.47 -12.33 20.37
CA GLN A 301 1.31 -11.98 18.96
C GLN A 301 2.57 -11.30 18.42
N ILE A 302 3.14 -10.39 19.20
CA ILE A 302 4.39 -9.70 18.84
C ILE A 302 5.54 -10.72 18.73
N GLN A 303 5.63 -11.68 19.65
CA GLN A 303 6.62 -12.75 19.59
C GLN A 303 6.42 -13.61 18.35
N THR A 304 5.17 -13.92 17.98
CA THR A 304 4.86 -14.63 16.72
C THR A 304 5.42 -13.87 15.50
N LEU A 305 5.33 -12.54 15.46
CA LEU A 305 5.88 -11.75 14.35
C LEU A 305 7.41 -11.82 14.28
N ARG A 306 8.09 -11.78 15.44
CA ARG A 306 9.55 -11.94 15.54
C ARG A 306 9.99 -13.32 15.06
N ASP A 307 9.29 -14.37 15.51
CA ASP A 307 9.59 -15.74 15.11
C ASP A 307 9.43 -15.93 13.60
N LEU A 308 8.35 -15.40 13.01
CA LEU A 308 8.12 -15.45 11.56
C LEU A 308 9.15 -14.64 10.76
N GLN A 309 9.67 -13.54 11.31
CA GLN A 309 10.79 -12.83 10.69
C GLN A 309 12.06 -13.69 10.68
N VAL A 310 12.36 -14.38 11.78
CA VAL A 310 13.50 -15.29 11.87
C VAL A 310 13.35 -16.44 10.87
N ASP A 311 12.15 -16.99 10.74
CA ASP A 311 11.86 -18.05 9.78
C ASP A 311 12.03 -17.55 8.33
N PHE A 312 11.49 -16.38 8.00
CA PHE A 312 11.70 -15.72 6.71
C PHE A 312 13.20 -15.53 6.42
N GLN A 313 13.97 -15.04 7.40
CA GLN A 313 15.40 -14.80 7.25
C GLN A 313 16.15 -16.09 6.96
N LYS A 314 15.90 -17.17 7.72
CA LYS A 314 16.53 -18.47 7.52
C LYS A 314 16.17 -19.09 6.18
N HIS A 315 14.90 -18.94 5.77
CA HIS A 315 14.39 -19.46 4.50
C HIS A 315 15.04 -18.77 3.30
N THR A 316 15.16 -17.45 3.35
CA THR A 316 15.58 -16.63 2.20
C THR A 316 17.06 -16.30 2.18
N GLY A 317 17.74 -16.38 3.32
CA GLY A 317 19.15 -16.03 3.47
C GLY A 317 19.44 -14.52 3.36
N VAL A 318 18.43 -13.66 3.48
CA VAL A 318 18.61 -12.21 3.50
C VAL A 318 19.42 -11.76 4.73
N ARG A 319 19.92 -10.52 4.70
CA ARG A 319 20.68 -9.96 5.83
C ARG A 319 19.84 -9.92 7.09
N ASP A 320 20.45 -10.32 8.20
CA ASP A 320 19.81 -10.43 9.50
C ASP A 320 20.24 -9.29 10.43
N TYR A 321 19.30 -8.42 10.76
CA TYR A 321 19.44 -7.40 11.80
C TYR A 321 18.40 -7.57 12.91
N SER A 322 18.06 -8.83 13.22
CA SER A 322 17.24 -9.17 14.38
C SER A 322 17.96 -8.83 15.69
N ALA A 323 17.19 -8.58 16.75
CA ALA A 323 17.77 -8.19 18.02
C ALA A 323 18.48 -9.38 18.69
N LYS A 324 19.57 -9.10 19.39
CA LYS A 324 20.33 -10.08 20.17
C LYS A 324 20.41 -9.61 21.61
N ASP A 325 20.02 -10.49 22.54
CA ASP A 325 19.98 -10.18 23.98
C ASP A 325 19.21 -8.88 24.30
N GLY A 326 18.12 -8.64 23.57
CA GLY A 326 17.27 -7.44 23.74
C GLY A 326 17.85 -6.16 23.10
N VAL A 327 18.90 -6.26 22.29
CA VAL A 327 19.53 -5.12 21.63
C VAL A 327 19.39 -5.24 20.12
N SER A 328 18.72 -4.26 19.51
CA SER A 328 18.67 -4.11 18.05
C SER A 328 19.99 -3.57 17.52
N PRO A 329 20.49 -4.05 16.36
CA PRO A 329 21.64 -3.46 15.67
C PRO A 329 21.43 -1.98 15.29
N GLY A 330 20.18 -1.52 15.20
CA GLY A 330 19.83 -0.13 14.96
C GLY A 330 18.53 0.02 14.17
N ILE A 331 18.06 1.26 14.04
CA ILE A 331 16.86 1.57 13.25
C ILE A 331 17.14 1.27 11.77
N CYS A 332 16.22 0.56 11.12
CA CYS A 332 16.38 -0.02 9.78
C CYS A 332 16.95 0.94 8.74
N HIS A 333 16.45 2.18 8.65
CA HIS A 333 16.92 3.15 7.65
C HIS A 333 18.38 3.58 7.83
N GLN A 334 18.81 3.71 9.08
CA GLN A 334 20.17 4.11 9.41
C GLN A 334 21.13 2.98 9.04
N VAL A 335 20.84 1.77 9.51
CA VAL A 335 21.68 0.59 9.26
C VAL A 335 21.70 0.24 7.77
N ALA A 336 20.55 0.22 7.10
CA ALA A 336 20.48 -0.09 5.66
C ALA A 336 21.32 0.88 4.82
N ARG A 337 21.24 2.19 5.11
CA ARG A 337 22.04 3.22 4.44
C ARG A 337 23.54 3.02 4.62
N GLU A 338 23.97 2.54 5.77
CA GLU A 338 25.39 2.37 6.09
C GLU A 338 25.98 1.06 5.58
N GLU A 339 25.15 0.02 5.45
CA GLU A 339 25.62 -1.34 5.18
C GLU A 339 25.42 -1.82 3.74
N PHE A 340 24.33 -1.42 3.06
CA PHE A 340 23.99 -2.03 1.76
C PHE A 340 23.17 -1.18 0.79
N VAL A 341 22.90 0.10 1.07
CA VAL A 341 22.33 1.02 0.07
C VAL A 341 23.47 1.83 -0.56
N ASP A 342 23.65 1.65 -1.87
CA ASP A 342 24.72 2.27 -2.63
C ASP A 342 24.21 3.46 -3.48
N PRO A 343 25.08 4.44 -3.81
CA PRO A 343 24.70 5.51 -4.73
C PRO A 343 24.19 4.99 -6.08
N GLY A 344 23.01 5.46 -6.50
CA GLY A 344 22.37 5.04 -7.73
C GLY A 344 21.49 3.78 -7.62
N ASP A 345 21.37 3.19 -6.42
CA ASP A 345 20.40 2.15 -6.17
C ASP A 345 18.97 2.67 -6.27
N PHE A 346 18.07 1.76 -6.61
CA PHE A 346 16.65 1.88 -6.42
C PHE A 346 16.20 0.87 -5.35
N ILE A 347 15.75 1.38 -4.19
CA ILE A 347 15.39 0.59 -3.02
C ILE A 347 13.92 0.80 -2.67
N GLN A 348 13.22 -0.30 -2.41
CA GLN A 348 11.88 -0.26 -1.82
C GLN A 348 11.88 -1.07 -0.53
N ALA A 349 11.13 -0.61 0.47
CA ALA A 349 11.03 -1.28 1.76
C ALA A 349 9.65 -1.07 2.38
N THR A 350 9.29 -1.88 3.37
CA THR A 350 7.93 -1.87 3.94
C THR A 350 7.66 -0.76 4.96
N ASP A 351 8.48 0.30 4.97
CA ASP A 351 8.35 1.44 5.89
C ASP A 351 8.37 2.79 5.12
N SER A 352 7.57 3.75 5.58
CA SER A 352 7.42 5.07 4.92
C SER A 352 8.68 5.94 4.90
N HIS A 353 9.56 5.84 5.91
CA HIS A 353 10.78 6.63 6.04
C HIS A 353 11.97 6.04 5.29
N THR A 354 11.73 5.00 4.47
CA THR A 354 12.70 4.48 3.49
C THR A 354 13.31 5.59 2.62
N CYS A 355 12.60 6.71 2.42
CA CYS A 355 13.12 7.91 1.76
C CYS A 355 14.42 8.49 2.35
N MET A 356 14.76 8.15 3.60
CA MET A 356 16.03 8.51 4.23
C MET A 356 17.26 7.99 3.45
N GLY A 357 17.11 6.88 2.70
CA GLY A 357 18.15 6.37 1.81
C GLY A 357 18.57 7.36 0.71
N GLY A 358 17.71 8.31 0.36
CA GLY A 358 18.01 9.39 -0.59
C GLY A 358 19.19 10.26 -0.20
N GLY A 359 19.52 10.34 1.10
CA GLY A 359 20.74 11.02 1.57
C GLY A 359 22.04 10.38 1.05
N GLY A 360 21.99 9.14 0.57
CA GLY A 360 23.10 8.42 -0.08
C GLY A 360 23.12 8.51 -1.61
N ASN A 361 22.32 9.40 -2.23
CA ASN A 361 22.13 9.49 -3.69
C ASN A 361 21.51 8.22 -4.32
N ALA A 362 20.67 7.52 -3.56
CA ALA A 362 19.81 6.45 -4.05
C ALA A 362 18.37 6.95 -4.26
N LEU A 363 17.58 6.27 -5.09
CA LEU A 363 16.13 6.46 -5.14
C LEU A 363 15.50 5.46 -4.18
N THR A 364 14.84 5.93 -3.12
CA THR A 364 14.37 5.03 -2.05
C THR A 364 12.99 5.47 -1.56
N TYR A 365 12.02 4.55 -1.48
CA TYR A 365 10.71 4.89 -0.89
C TYR A 365 9.95 3.65 -0.38
N GLY A 366 9.03 3.92 0.54
CA GLY A 366 8.23 2.90 1.22
C GLY A 366 7.09 2.35 0.37
N VAL A 367 6.76 1.07 0.57
CA VAL A 367 5.65 0.37 -0.08
C VAL A 367 4.91 -0.55 0.90
N GLY A 368 3.73 -1.05 0.50
CA GLY A 368 2.98 -2.08 1.25
C GLY A 368 3.63 -3.46 1.20
N ALA A 369 3.10 -4.39 2.00
CA ALA A 369 3.58 -5.77 2.08
C ALA A 369 3.36 -6.55 0.77
N THR A 370 2.23 -6.34 0.08
CA THR A 370 1.93 -6.96 -1.22
C THR A 370 2.89 -6.47 -2.31
N GLU A 371 3.18 -5.17 -2.37
CA GLU A 371 4.15 -4.62 -3.33
C GLU A 371 5.56 -5.11 -3.04
N TYR A 372 5.96 -5.17 -1.77
CA TYR A 372 7.25 -5.70 -1.37
C TYR A 372 7.40 -7.22 -1.61
N ALA A 373 6.37 -8.02 -1.31
CA ALA A 373 6.35 -9.43 -1.64
C ALA A 373 6.41 -9.65 -3.17
N GLY A 374 5.67 -8.83 -3.92
CA GLY A 374 5.70 -8.88 -5.38
C GLY A 374 7.09 -8.60 -5.95
N LEU A 375 7.75 -7.53 -5.50
CA LEU A 375 9.06 -7.14 -6.03
C LEU A 375 10.19 -8.07 -5.60
N ILE A 376 10.16 -8.61 -4.38
CA ILE A 376 11.27 -9.45 -3.88
C ILE A 376 11.31 -10.81 -4.58
N GLN A 377 10.14 -11.30 -5.01
CA GLN A 377 10.02 -12.49 -5.84
C GLN A 377 10.33 -12.20 -7.32
N SER A 378 9.80 -11.11 -7.88
CA SER A 378 9.90 -10.84 -9.33
C SER A 378 11.22 -10.15 -9.74
N GLY A 379 11.88 -9.47 -8.80
CA GLY A 379 13.05 -8.62 -9.03
C GLY A 379 12.73 -7.25 -9.66
N PHE A 380 11.46 -6.91 -9.86
CA PHE A 380 11.03 -5.65 -10.46
C PHE A 380 9.77 -5.09 -9.79
N THR A 381 9.54 -3.81 -10.01
CA THR A 381 8.30 -3.12 -9.64
C THR A 381 7.82 -2.25 -10.79
N PHE A 382 6.58 -1.78 -10.71
CA PHE A 382 6.04 -0.81 -11.66
C PHE A 382 6.10 0.60 -11.08
N VAL A 383 6.63 1.53 -11.88
CA VAL A 383 6.82 2.92 -11.48
C VAL A 383 6.17 3.83 -12.51
N LYS A 384 5.36 4.77 -12.02
CA LYS A 384 5.08 6.01 -12.75
C LYS A 384 6.18 6.99 -12.39
N VAL A 385 7.01 7.35 -13.36
CA VAL A 385 8.16 8.24 -13.15
C VAL A 385 7.67 9.53 -12.49
N PRO A 386 8.15 9.86 -11.29
CA PRO A 386 7.63 10.99 -10.54
C PRO A 386 8.18 12.30 -11.09
N GLU A 387 7.43 13.39 -10.85
CA GLU A 387 8.00 14.72 -10.95
C GLU A 387 9.08 14.93 -9.87
N SER A 388 9.91 15.95 -10.05
CA SER A 388 10.98 16.29 -9.10
C SER A 388 10.83 17.74 -8.65
N ILE A 389 10.89 17.95 -7.33
CA ILE A 389 10.97 19.28 -6.74
C ILE A 389 12.42 19.51 -6.32
N ARG A 390 13.00 20.60 -6.80
CA ARG A 390 14.37 21.01 -6.49
C ARG A 390 14.35 22.16 -5.49
N PHE A 391 14.98 21.95 -4.34
CA PHE A 391 15.28 23.00 -3.38
C PHE A 391 16.75 23.39 -3.54
N ASP A 392 17.00 24.59 -4.06
CA ASP A 392 18.35 25.16 -4.16
C ASP A 392 18.71 25.88 -2.87
N LEU A 393 19.56 25.25 -2.05
CA LEU A 393 20.03 25.81 -0.79
C LEU A 393 21.30 26.64 -1.03
N HIS A 394 21.27 27.92 -0.65
CA HIS A 394 22.37 28.85 -0.82
C HIS A 394 22.90 29.37 0.52
N GLY A 395 24.21 29.55 0.62
CA GLY A 395 24.89 30.08 1.81
C GLY A 395 25.35 29.01 2.78
N GLU A 396 25.59 29.41 4.03
CA GLU A 396 26.04 28.54 5.12
C GLU A 396 24.99 28.48 6.22
N LEU A 397 24.85 27.32 6.86
CA LEU A 397 23.91 27.12 7.94
C LEU A 397 24.39 27.87 9.19
N HIS A 398 23.51 28.65 9.82
CA HIS A 398 23.83 29.32 11.09
C HIS A 398 24.28 28.30 12.14
N PRO A 399 25.28 28.58 13.00
CA PRO A 399 25.81 27.59 13.96
C PRO A 399 24.79 27.01 14.95
N GLY A 400 23.69 27.71 15.19
CA GLY A 400 22.58 27.26 16.02
C GLY A 400 21.51 26.43 15.30
N CYS A 401 21.67 26.18 14.00
CA CYS A 401 20.73 25.43 13.17
C CYS A 401 21.35 24.10 12.72
N THR A 402 20.48 23.15 12.41
CA THR A 402 20.80 21.80 11.95
C THR A 402 20.06 21.46 10.66
N ALA A 403 20.38 20.33 10.03
CA ALA A 403 19.61 19.83 8.90
C ALA A 403 18.13 19.62 9.22
N LYS A 404 17.79 19.37 10.50
CA LYS A 404 16.40 19.27 10.96
C LYS A 404 15.66 20.59 10.81
N ASP A 405 16.29 21.71 11.13
CA ASP A 405 15.70 23.04 11.00
C ASP A 405 15.44 23.40 9.54
N VAL A 406 16.34 22.99 8.63
CA VAL A 406 16.16 23.17 7.18
C VAL A 406 14.92 22.43 6.68
N ILE A 407 14.79 21.13 6.98
CA ILE A 407 13.62 20.36 6.49
C ILE A 407 12.32 20.83 7.14
N LEU A 408 12.33 21.22 8.43
CA LEU A 408 11.15 21.79 9.08
C LEU A 408 10.73 23.12 8.44
N HIS A 409 11.69 23.97 8.09
CA HIS A 409 11.41 25.21 7.37
C HIS A 409 10.80 24.95 5.99
N ILE A 410 11.31 23.97 5.24
CA ILE A 410 10.76 23.57 3.94
C ILE A 410 9.31 23.08 4.10
N LEU A 411 9.05 22.23 5.09
CA LEU A 411 7.71 21.69 5.34
C LEU A 411 6.71 22.78 5.74
N ASP A 412 7.09 23.68 6.66
CA ASP A 412 6.20 24.77 7.10
C ASP A 412 5.95 25.80 5.99
N THR A 413 6.95 26.08 5.16
CA THR A 413 6.85 27.10 4.11
C THR A 413 6.11 26.61 2.88
N TYR A 414 6.44 25.41 2.39
CA TYR A 414 5.99 24.92 1.08
C TYR A 414 4.97 23.78 1.19
N ALA A 415 5.23 22.76 2.02
CA ALA A 415 4.33 21.60 2.10
C ALA A 415 2.97 21.97 2.71
N LYS A 416 2.94 22.84 3.73
CA LYS A 416 1.71 23.32 4.35
C LYS A 416 0.79 24.11 3.40
N ARG A 417 1.37 24.73 2.37
CA ARG A 417 0.63 25.46 1.32
C ARG A 417 0.25 24.57 0.14
N GLU A 418 0.55 23.27 0.25
CA GLU A 418 0.37 22.27 -0.81
C GLU A 418 1.19 22.56 -2.08
N ASP A 419 2.13 23.51 -2.02
CA ASP A 419 3.04 23.85 -3.12
C ASP A 419 3.85 22.64 -3.59
N THR A 420 3.92 21.54 -2.83
CA THR A 420 4.71 20.34 -3.13
C THR A 420 3.90 19.04 -3.20
N LEU A 421 2.59 19.06 -2.94
CA LEU A 421 1.79 17.83 -2.73
C LEU A 421 0.66 17.65 -3.76
N ASP A 422 0.07 18.72 -4.27
CA ASP A 422 -1.00 18.69 -5.30
C ASP A 422 -0.67 19.67 -6.43
N ARG A 423 0.06 19.19 -7.45
CA ARG A 423 0.41 19.97 -8.66
C ARG A 423 -0.24 19.41 -9.91
#